data_AF-W2P289-F1
#
_entry.id   AF-W2P289-F1
#
_cell.length_a   1.000
_cell.length_b   1.000
_cell.length_c   1.000
_cell.angle_alpha   90.00
_cell.angle_beta   90.00
_cell.angle_gamma   90.00
#
_symmetry.space_group_name_H-M   'P 1'
#
loop_
_entity.id
_entity.type
_entity.pdbx_description
1 polymer ?
#
loop_
_entity_poly.entity_id
_entity_poly.type
_entity_poly.pdbx_seq_one_letter_code
_entity_poly.pdbx_strand_id
1 'polypeptide(L)'
;MMQDESDRLLRPRVACQTASIPVAESNPAITLVPSTSTAAAPATPTPRRRLLKYLLLDGATYALLLLFWSASRRGISNAADGSGISSTFRSAVSAVVRKAKELQLMRMENLLDTTEDQPAAQIAALVPPVREGKPTQSLEMGKISAKEAITQAEEHARLVKMLPAGEMKQRRLKCVGWRATSHCTPHGPRDPKSDKGCYNVVPNSASGYCEVEDQDTGELFRVMKRYCSSLRYDATFRCIESPSFVKYPVESVEVAEKALATGFTLPNVIDSPVKPRDGIIMVVYPKLIASAYATIRNLRTVLNCRLPIEIWYREQEIRAGSEALSPLMELANSSEAGEISFHKISDNWATGFGAKVFAVYNSFFERVLFLDADNVPARDPAYLFNSPEFLDTGAIFWPDFWHPGHTIFNIHGQSLLWEVLGTSFVNSFEQESGQLLIDRRRHAAPLDLVKFYTVRSPNPLTRLKLAYGDKDLFRFAWMKLSVPFTMIQTPPAVAGKVINGSFCGMTMVQHDP
;
A
#
# COMPACT_ATOMS: atom_id res chain seq x y z
N MET A 1 28.53 14.76 9.85
CA MET A 1 28.41 13.53 9.04
C MET A 1 27.69 13.93 7.77
N MET A 2 28.32 13.79 6.60
CA MET A 2 27.79 14.33 5.34
C MET A 2 26.70 13.42 4.75
N GLN A 3 25.75 14.03 4.06
CA GLN A 3 24.53 13.46 3.47
C GLN A 3 24.78 12.28 2.49
N ASP A 4 26.01 12.10 2.04
CA ASP A 4 26.44 11.00 1.14
C ASP A 4 26.70 9.68 1.89
N GLU A 5 26.99 9.71 3.20
CA GLU A 5 27.16 8.48 3.99
C GLU A 5 25.82 7.88 4.45
N SER A 6 24.78 8.70 4.66
CA SER A 6 23.42 8.21 4.95
C SER A 6 22.81 7.48 3.75
N ASP A 7 23.08 7.94 2.53
CA ASP A 7 22.59 7.30 1.30
C ASP A 7 23.30 5.97 0.99
N ARG A 8 24.52 5.74 1.52
CA ARG A 8 25.22 4.46 1.43
C ARG A 8 24.76 3.43 2.47
N LEU A 9 24.30 3.87 3.63
CA LEU A 9 23.75 2.99 4.67
C LEU A 9 22.33 2.51 4.37
N LEU A 10 21.59 3.24 3.54
CA LEU A 10 20.21 2.91 3.14
C LEU A 10 20.11 2.11 1.82
N ARG A 11 21.23 1.75 1.19
CA ARG A 11 21.27 0.83 0.04
C ARG A 11 21.51 -0.61 0.52
N PRO A 12 20.82 -1.62 -0.06
CA PRO A 12 21.18 -3.02 0.14
C PRO A 12 22.68 -3.21 -0.15
N ARG A 13 23.42 -3.80 0.79
CA ARG A 13 24.85 -4.02 0.64
C ARG A 13 25.08 -5.06 -0.47
N VAL A 14 25.97 -4.71 -1.40
CA VAL A 14 26.40 -5.57 -2.50
C VAL A 14 27.44 -6.56 -1.99
N ALA A 15 27.16 -7.86 -2.06
CA ALA A 15 28.19 -8.88 -2.05
C ALA A 15 28.73 -9.01 -3.48
N CYS A 16 29.89 -8.41 -3.77
CA CYS A 16 30.64 -8.76 -4.96
C CYS A 16 32.11 -8.94 -4.57
N GLN A 17 32.53 -10.20 -4.55
CA GLN A 17 33.93 -10.57 -4.45
C GLN A 17 34.66 -10.10 -5.71
N THR A 18 35.75 -9.38 -5.49
CA THR A 18 36.73 -8.99 -6.51
C THR A 18 37.32 -10.21 -7.19
N ALA A 19 37.09 -10.33 -8.50
CA ALA A 19 37.96 -11.07 -9.41
C ALA A 19 38.37 -10.13 -10.55
N SER A 20 39.64 -9.75 -10.54
CA SER A 20 40.33 -8.91 -11.52
C SER A 20 40.79 -9.73 -12.71
N ILE A 21 40.41 -9.35 -13.94
CA ILE A 21 41.00 -9.81 -15.22
C ILE A 21 41.03 -8.61 -16.21
N PRO A 22 42.08 -8.45 -17.04
CA PRO A 22 42.66 -7.15 -17.37
C PRO A 22 42.15 -6.49 -18.66
N VAL A 23 42.49 -5.20 -18.73
CA VAL A 23 42.25 -4.21 -19.79
C VAL A 23 42.91 -4.60 -21.12
N ALA A 24 42.18 -4.40 -22.22
CA ALA A 24 42.75 -4.25 -23.55
C ALA A 24 42.26 -2.92 -24.16
N GLU A 25 43.23 -2.08 -24.53
CA GLU A 25 43.05 -0.78 -25.19
C GLU A 25 42.68 -0.94 -26.68
N SER A 26 41.81 -0.07 -27.18
CA SER A 26 41.99 0.56 -28.51
C SER A 26 41.14 1.83 -28.64
N ASN A 27 41.76 2.85 -29.25
CA ASN A 27 41.46 4.28 -29.29
C ASN A 27 40.28 4.74 -30.20
N PRO A 28 39.92 6.05 -30.20
CA PRO A 28 38.58 6.59 -30.50
C PRO A 28 38.46 7.32 -31.85
N ALA A 29 37.22 7.61 -32.27
CA ALA A 29 36.77 8.90 -32.80
C ALA A 29 35.33 8.78 -33.34
N ILE A 30 34.45 9.73 -33.00
CA ILE A 30 33.63 10.52 -33.93
C ILE A 30 32.89 11.57 -33.10
N THR A 31 33.24 12.83 -33.36
CA THR A 31 32.66 14.05 -32.83
C THR A 31 31.54 14.52 -33.77
N LEU A 32 30.38 14.91 -33.25
CA LEU A 32 29.42 15.73 -34.01
C LEU A 32 28.86 16.85 -33.11
N VAL A 33 29.06 18.07 -33.60
CA VAL A 33 28.65 19.39 -33.05
C VAL A 33 27.31 19.80 -33.69
N PRO A 34 26.48 20.66 -33.05
CA PRO A 34 25.06 20.80 -33.37
C PRO A 34 24.75 21.93 -34.38
N SER A 35 23.60 21.83 -35.05
CA SER A 35 23.06 22.88 -35.93
C SER A 35 21.71 23.40 -35.45
N THR A 36 21.60 24.73 -35.38
CA THR A 36 20.42 25.52 -35.02
C THR A 36 19.50 25.87 -36.20
N SER A 37 18.20 26.01 -35.88
CA SER A 37 17.19 26.95 -36.43
C SER A 37 16.60 26.73 -37.83
N THR A 38 15.28 26.52 -37.90
CA THR A 38 14.32 27.46 -38.55
C THR A 38 12.86 27.05 -38.30
N ALA A 39 11.98 28.05 -38.15
CA ALA A 39 10.55 27.93 -37.83
C ALA A 39 9.66 27.81 -39.08
N ALA A 40 8.50 27.15 -38.98
CA ALA A 40 7.37 27.27 -39.92
C ALA A 40 6.01 26.97 -39.25
N ALA A 41 4.97 27.70 -39.69
CA ALA A 41 3.59 27.73 -39.19
C ALA A 41 2.64 26.71 -39.89
N PRO A 42 1.29 26.84 -39.80
CA PRO A 42 0.37 25.99 -39.04
C PRO A 42 -0.26 24.81 -39.81
N ALA A 43 -0.85 23.89 -39.03
CA ALA A 43 -1.25 22.53 -39.39
C ALA A 43 -2.56 22.37 -40.20
N THR A 44 -2.58 21.39 -41.10
CA THR A 44 -3.77 20.75 -41.70
C THR A 44 -4.00 19.34 -41.09
N PRO A 45 -5.25 18.84 -41.01
CA PRO A 45 -5.57 17.60 -40.30
C PRO A 45 -5.21 16.33 -41.10
N THR A 46 -4.50 15.40 -40.44
CA THR A 46 -3.85 14.23 -41.04
C THR A 46 -4.70 12.93 -41.07
N PRO A 47 -4.31 11.90 -41.86
CA PRO A 47 -5.12 10.71 -42.22
C PRO A 47 -5.46 9.74 -41.08
N ARG A 48 -4.86 9.90 -39.89
CA ARG A 48 -5.01 8.98 -38.73
C ARG A 48 -6.44 8.86 -38.22
N ARG A 49 -7.27 9.89 -38.39
CA ARG A 49 -8.67 9.90 -37.93
C ARG A 49 -9.60 9.03 -38.78
N ARG A 50 -9.23 8.75 -40.03
CA ARG A 50 -9.97 7.82 -40.91
C ARG A 50 -9.66 6.37 -40.55
N LEU A 51 -8.39 6.04 -40.26
CA LEU A 51 -7.97 4.69 -39.86
C LEU A 51 -8.66 4.22 -38.57
N LEU A 52 -8.79 5.11 -37.57
CA LEU A 52 -9.48 4.78 -36.31
C LEU A 52 -10.98 4.51 -36.51
N LYS A 53 -11.62 5.16 -37.48
CA LYS A 53 -13.03 4.92 -37.81
C LYS A 53 -13.23 3.56 -38.48
N TYR A 54 -12.32 3.15 -39.36
CA TYR A 54 -12.39 1.81 -39.98
C TYR A 54 -12.15 0.70 -38.95
N LEU A 55 -11.18 0.86 -38.04
CA LEU A 55 -10.94 -0.11 -36.96
C LEU A 55 -12.14 -0.28 -36.01
N LEU A 56 -12.87 0.80 -35.72
CA LEU A 56 -14.08 0.74 -34.89
C LEU A 56 -15.26 0.09 -35.62
N LEU A 57 -15.39 0.30 -36.93
CA LEU A 57 -16.41 -0.36 -37.76
C LEU A 57 -16.12 -1.87 -37.89
N ASP A 58 -14.87 -2.26 -38.11
CA ASP A 58 -14.48 -3.67 -38.18
C ASP A 58 -14.63 -4.40 -36.83
N GLY A 59 -14.37 -3.71 -35.72
CA GLY A 59 -14.63 -4.24 -34.38
C GLY A 59 -16.13 -4.47 -34.13
N ALA A 60 -16.99 -3.54 -34.58
CA ALA A 60 -18.43 -3.65 -34.43
C ALA A 60 -19.03 -4.78 -35.30
N THR A 61 -18.57 -4.93 -36.55
CA THR A 61 -19.00 -6.01 -37.44
C THR A 61 -18.54 -7.38 -36.92
N TYR A 62 -17.33 -7.49 -36.38
CA TYR A 62 -16.83 -8.72 -35.77
C TYR A 62 -17.64 -9.12 -34.53
N ALA A 63 -18.00 -8.17 -33.66
CA ALA A 63 -18.86 -8.45 -32.51
C ALA A 63 -20.27 -8.92 -32.91
N LEU A 64 -20.85 -8.32 -33.97
CA LEU A 64 -22.13 -8.75 -34.54
C LEU A 64 -22.05 -10.18 -35.12
N LEU A 65 -20.98 -10.51 -35.83
CA LEU A 65 -20.77 -11.86 -36.37
C LEU A 65 -20.59 -12.91 -35.26
N LEU A 66 -19.88 -12.59 -34.18
CA LEU A 66 -19.75 -13.47 -33.02
C LEU A 66 -21.10 -13.70 -32.31
N LEU A 67 -21.93 -12.65 -32.20
CA LEU A 67 -23.27 -12.77 -31.65
C LEU A 67 -24.16 -13.66 -32.52
N PHE A 68 -24.16 -13.45 -33.85
CA PHE A 68 -24.90 -14.30 -34.80
C PHE A 68 -24.43 -15.76 -34.77
N TRP A 69 -23.11 -15.98 -34.73
CA TRP A 69 -22.52 -17.31 -34.66
C TRP A 69 -22.88 -18.02 -33.33
N SER A 70 -22.86 -17.29 -32.21
CA SER A 70 -23.25 -17.82 -30.91
C SER A 70 -24.75 -18.15 -30.82
N ALA A 71 -25.60 -17.37 -31.48
CA ALA A 71 -27.04 -17.61 -31.58
C ALA A 71 -27.37 -18.82 -32.46
N SER A 72 -26.65 -18.97 -33.58
CA SER A 72 -26.78 -20.11 -34.49
C SER A 72 -26.34 -21.43 -33.83
N ARG A 73 -25.22 -21.44 -33.07
CA ARG A 73 -24.78 -22.64 -32.32
C ARG A 73 -25.70 -23.04 -31.16
N ARG A 74 -26.54 -22.14 -30.66
CA ARG A 74 -27.53 -22.43 -29.61
C ARG A 74 -28.89 -22.85 -30.17
N GLY A 75 -29.03 -23.05 -31.47
CA GLY A 75 -30.27 -23.53 -32.10
C GLY A 75 -31.41 -22.50 -32.10
N ILE A 76 -31.11 -21.20 -32.00
CA ILE A 76 -32.12 -20.11 -32.00
C ILE A 76 -32.57 -19.78 -33.44
N SER A 77 -32.08 -20.49 -34.44
CA SER A 77 -32.45 -20.29 -35.84
C SER A 77 -33.35 -21.43 -36.32
N ASN A 78 -34.61 -21.41 -35.91
CA ASN A 78 -35.69 -21.97 -36.70
C ASN A 78 -37.05 -21.38 -36.29
N ALA A 79 -37.87 -21.22 -37.33
CA ALA A 79 -39.28 -20.89 -37.37
C ALA A 79 -39.67 -19.40 -37.30
N ALA A 80 -40.32 -19.04 -38.40
CA ALA A 80 -41.33 -18.02 -38.59
C ALA A 80 -42.29 -17.82 -37.41
N ASP A 81 -43.02 -16.69 -37.51
CA ASP A 81 -44.14 -16.25 -36.69
C ASP A 81 -43.80 -15.38 -35.47
N GLY A 82 -43.77 -14.07 -35.75
CA GLY A 82 -44.83 -13.17 -35.27
C GLY A 82 -45.01 -13.05 -33.75
N SER A 83 -44.53 -11.92 -33.22
CA SER A 83 -44.90 -11.31 -31.94
C SER A 83 -44.40 -12.01 -30.65
N GLY A 84 -43.31 -11.49 -30.08
CA GLY A 84 -42.90 -11.89 -28.71
C GLY A 84 -41.44 -11.60 -28.28
N ILE A 85 -40.56 -11.08 -29.15
CA ILE A 85 -39.10 -11.10 -28.91
C ILE A 85 -38.57 -9.90 -28.06
N SER A 86 -39.42 -8.95 -27.66
CA SER A 86 -38.96 -7.76 -26.89
C SER A 86 -38.82 -8.01 -25.38
N SER A 87 -39.52 -9.00 -24.80
CA SER A 87 -39.56 -9.20 -23.34
C SER A 87 -38.43 -10.09 -22.81
N THR A 88 -38.03 -11.13 -23.56
CA THR A 88 -37.04 -12.12 -23.08
C THR A 88 -35.60 -11.59 -23.13
N PHE A 89 -35.25 -10.78 -24.14
CA PHE A 89 -33.91 -10.19 -24.25
C PHE A 89 -33.68 -9.08 -23.21
N ARG A 90 -34.70 -8.25 -22.93
CA ARG A 90 -34.65 -7.27 -21.83
C ARG A 90 -34.55 -7.94 -20.46
N SER A 91 -35.21 -9.09 -20.27
CA SER A 91 -35.14 -9.86 -19.03
C SER A 91 -33.75 -10.46 -18.78
N ALA A 92 -33.11 -11.02 -19.80
CA ALA A 92 -31.75 -11.56 -19.66
C ALA A 92 -30.69 -10.46 -19.43
N VAL A 93 -30.79 -9.32 -20.12
CA VAL A 93 -29.89 -8.18 -19.91
C VAL A 93 -30.14 -7.52 -18.54
N SER A 94 -31.39 -7.40 -18.09
CA SER A 94 -31.67 -6.89 -16.75
C SER A 94 -31.20 -7.85 -15.65
N ALA A 95 -31.24 -9.17 -15.87
CA ALA A 95 -30.71 -10.16 -14.95
C ALA A 95 -29.18 -10.12 -14.84
N VAL A 96 -28.47 -9.89 -15.94
CA VAL A 96 -27.00 -9.72 -15.94
C VAL A 96 -26.60 -8.39 -15.30
N VAL A 97 -27.32 -7.30 -15.60
CA VAL A 97 -27.10 -5.99 -14.96
C VAL A 97 -27.44 -6.04 -13.47
N ARG A 98 -28.50 -6.76 -13.07
CA ARG A 98 -28.84 -6.98 -11.65
C ARG A 98 -27.78 -7.79 -10.93
N LYS A 99 -27.24 -8.84 -11.56
CA LYS A 99 -26.17 -9.66 -10.97
C LYS A 99 -24.84 -8.90 -10.88
N ALA A 100 -24.54 -8.02 -11.85
CA ALA A 100 -23.40 -7.11 -11.79
C ALA A 100 -23.57 -6.01 -10.73
N LYS A 101 -24.80 -5.53 -10.54
CA LYS A 101 -25.16 -4.55 -9.51
C LYS A 101 -25.18 -5.16 -8.11
N GLU A 102 -25.61 -6.41 -7.95
CA GLU A 102 -25.48 -7.22 -6.73
C GLU A 102 -24.00 -7.51 -6.42
N LEU A 103 -23.15 -7.80 -7.42
CA LEU A 103 -21.70 -7.96 -7.23
C LEU A 103 -21.00 -6.65 -6.83
N GLN A 104 -21.51 -5.49 -7.28
CA GLN A 104 -21.00 -4.18 -6.88
C GLN A 104 -21.55 -3.72 -5.52
N LEU A 105 -22.82 -4.04 -5.18
CA LEU A 105 -23.37 -3.76 -3.85
C LEU A 105 -22.75 -4.64 -2.76
N MET A 106 -22.54 -5.93 -3.00
CA MET A 106 -21.86 -6.82 -2.03
C MET A 106 -20.38 -6.43 -1.80
N ARG A 107 -19.76 -5.74 -2.77
CA ARG A 107 -18.40 -5.19 -2.61
C ARG A 107 -18.38 -3.86 -1.84
N MET A 108 -19.55 -3.25 -1.64
CA MET A 108 -19.75 -1.98 -0.94
C MET A 108 -20.38 -2.18 0.46
N GLU A 109 -21.14 -3.26 0.67
CA GLU A 109 -21.70 -3.64 1.99
C GLU A 109 -20.63 -4.13 2.97
N ASN A 110 -19.56 -4.79 2.50
CA ASN A 110 -18.39 -5.11 3.35
C ASN A 110 -17.53 -3.88 3.72
N LEU A 111 -17.90 -2.68 3.26
CA LEU A 111 -17.22 -1.41 3.54
C LEU A 111 -18.05 -0.47 4.43
N LEU A 112 -19.27 -0.88 4.82
CA LEU A 112 -20.20 -0.06 5.62
C LEU A 112 -20.64 -0.70 6.94
N ASP A 113 -20.29 -1.97 7.22
CA ASP A 113 -20.73 -2.66 8.45
C ASP A 113 -19.77 -2.52 9.64
N THR A 114 -19.17 -1.34 9.84
CA THR A 114 -18.41 -1.03 11.07
C THR A 114 -18.80 0.30 11.71
N THR A 115 -20.05 0.72 11.58
CA THR A 115 -20.61 1.78 12.42
C THR A 115 -22.12 1.59 12.54
N GLU A 116 -22.58 0.90 13.58
CA GLU A 116 -23.81 1.25 14.32
C GLU A 116 -24.01 0.26 15.48
N ASP A 117 -23.79 0.73 16.70
CA ASP A 117 -24.71 0.50 17.82
C ASP A 117 -24.29 1.33 19.05
N GLN A 118 -24.92 2.50 19.22
CA GLN A 118 -25.52 2.94 20.49
C GLN A 118 -26.32 4.26 20.30
N PRO A 119 -27.43 4.44 21.03
CA PRO A 119 -28.57 5.22 20.56
C PRO A 119 -28.46 6.73 20.82
N ALA A 120 -28.64 7.51 19.75
CA ALA A 120 -28.91 8.94 19.83
C ALA A 120 -30.39 9.18 20.16
N ALA A 121 -30.68 9.37 21.44
CA ALA A 121 -31.92 10.01 21.88
C ALA A 121 -31.59 11.08 22.93
N GLN A 122 -32.13 12.28 22.69
CA GLN A 122 -32.18 13.44 23.59
C GLN A 122 -30.92 14.32 23.73
N ILE A 123 -30.62 15.14 22.72
CA ILE A 123 -30.34 16.58 22.92
C ILE A 123 -30.82 17.34 21.67
N ALA A 124 -32.13 17.57 21.59
CA ALA A 124 -32.74 18.47 20.60
C ALA A 124 -33.69 19.43 21.32
N ALA A 125 -33.12 20.30 22.15
CA ALA A 125 -33.80 21.48 22.67
C ALA A 125 -32.73 22.39 23.30
N LEU A 126 -32.39 23.47 22.60
CA LEU A 126 -31.82 24.75 23.09
C LEU A 126 -30.96 25.40 21.99
N VAL A 127 -31.58 25.71 20.84
CA VAL A 127 -31.11 26.79 19.96
C VAL A 127 -32.34 27.63 19.59
N PRO A 128 -32.44 28.89 20.04
CA PRO A 128 -33.57 29.74 19.67
C PRO A 128 -33.50 30.13 18.18
N PRO A 129 -34.65 30.37 17.53
CA PRO A 129 -34.69 30.68 16.10
C PRO A 129 -34.09 32.06 15.84
N VAL A 130 -33.12 32.11 14.93
CA VAL A 130 -32.57 33.36 14.39
C VAL A 130 -33.66 34.04 13.57
N ARG A 131 -34.10 35.23 14.02
CA ARG A 131 -35.00 36.12 13.27
C ARG A 131 -34.31 36.60 12.00
N GLU A 132 -34.98 36.44 10.86
CA GLU A 132 -34.60 37.12 9.61
C GLU A 132 -34.73 38.63 9.77
N GLY A 133 -33.59 39.32 9.81
CA GLY A 133 -33.50 40.77 9.73
C GLY A 133 -33.42 41.22 8.27
N LYS A 134 -34.27 42.18 7.91
CA LYS A 134 -34.25 42.89 6.61
C LYS A 134 -32.86 43.49 6.28
N PRO A 135 -32.50 43.58 4.99
CA PRO A 135 -31.20 44.09 4.56
C PRO A 135 -31.12 45.59 4.83
N THR A 136 -30.17 46.00 5.67
CA THR A 136 -29.84 47.42 5.85
C THR A 136 -28.36 47.61 5.53
N GLN A 137 -28.13 48.42 4.49
CA GLN A 137 -26.90 49.12 4.14
C GLN A 137 -25.64 48.28 3.87
N SER A 138 -25.36 48.15 2.58
CA SER A 138 -24.06 47.87 1.98
C SER A 138 -22.96 48.75 2.58
N LEU A 139 -22.12 48.15 3.43
CA LEU A 139 -20.75 48.59 3.64
C LEU A 139 -19.93 48.04 2.48
N GLU A 140 -19.48 48.94 1.60
CA GLU A 140 -18.51 48.63 0.54
C GLU A 140 -17.20 48.15 1.17
N MET A 141 -17.06 46.83 1.32
CA MET A 141 -15.74 46.21 1.40
C MET A 141 -15.10 46.33 0.02
N GLY A 142 -14.13 47.24 -0.10
CA GLY A 142 -13.33 47.40 -1.31
C GLY A 142 -12.84 46.05 -1.83
N LYS A 143 -13.16 45.73 -3.08
CA LYS A 143 -12.70 44.51 -3.75
C LYS A 143 -11.18 44.59 -3.89
N ILE A 144 -10.45 43.96 -2.97
CA ILE A 144 -9.01 43.72 -3.11
C ILE A 144 -8.77 43.10 -4.49
N SER A 145 -7.86 43.67 -5.27
CA SER A 145 -7.56 43.14 -6.59
C SER A 145 -6.95 41.74 -6.46
N ALA A 146 -7.17 40.88 -7.46
CA ALA A 146 -6.62 39.52 -7.43
C ALA A 146 -5.08 39.51 -7.26
N LYS A 147 -4.39 40.54 -7.74
CA LYS A 147 -2.93 40.71 -7.62
C LYS A 147 -2.51 41.04 -6.19
N GLU A 148 -3.25 41.92 -5.51
CA GLU A 148 -3.00 42.26 -4.11
C GLU A 148 -3.25 41.05 -3.20
N ALA A 149 -4.34 40.30 -3.45
CA ALA A 149 -4.64 39.09 -2.68
C ALA A 149 -3.54 38.02 -2.81
N ILE A 150 -2.99 37.82 -4.01
CA ILE A 150 -1.84 36.92 -4.21
C ILE A 150 -0.61 37.44 -3.48
N THR A 151 -0.31 38.74 -3.58
CA THR A 151 0.87 39.35 -2.92
C THR A 151 0.81 39.18 -1.40
N GLN A 152 -0.34 39.47 -0.79
CA GLN A 152 -0.56 39.27 0.65
C GLN A 152 -0.44 37.79 1.04
N ALA A 153 -0.97 36.87 0.22
CA ALA A 153 -0.87 35.44 0.49
C ALA A 153 0.57 34.92 0.41
N GLU A 154 1.39 35.47 -0.49
CA GLU A 154 2.83 35.17 -0.59
C GLU A 154 3.62 35.72 0.60
N GLU A 155 3.34 36.95 1.02
CA GLU A 155 3.95 37.56 2.20
C GLU A 155 3.61 36.77 3.46
N HIS A 156 2.35 36.38 3.65
CA HIS A 156 1.94 35.48 4.74
C HIS A 156 2.66 34.14 4.67
N ALA A 157 2.73 33.53 3.49
CA ALA A 157 3.40 32.23 3.33
C ALA A 157 4.87 32.30 3.80
N ARG A 158 5.59 33.42 3.59
CA ARG A 158 6.97 33.58 4.07
C ARG A 158 7.09 33.53 5.60
N LEU A 159 6.03 33.85 6.33
CA LEU A 159 5.98 33.76 7.80
C LEU A 159 5.68 32.35 8.30
N VAL A 160 5.04 31.50 7.47
CA VAL A 160 4.68 30.12 7.81
C VAL A 160 5.89 29.21 7.59
N LYS A 161 6.44 28.71 8.70
CA LYS A 161 7.64 27.87 8.73
C LYS A 161 7.36 26.47 8.22
N MET A 162 8.39 25.77 7.78
CA MET A 162 8.32 24.32 7.60
C MET A 162 8.41 23.66 8.97
N LEU A 163 7.56 22.68 9.27
CA LEU A 163 7.76 21.88 10.47
C LEU A 163 9.12 21.16 10.35
N PRO A 164 10.06 21.34 11.30
CA PRO A 164 11.39 20.78 11.18
C PRO A 164 11.33 19.25 11.07
N ALA A 165 12.01 18.68 10.07
CA ALA A 165 12.10 17.25 9.90
C ALA A 165 12.87 16.63 11.07
N GLY A 166 12.35 15.54 11.64
CA GLY A 166 12.98 14.85 12.78
C GLY A 166 12.82 15.55 14.13
N GLU A 167 12.02 16.61 14.23
CA GLU A 167 11.70 17.21 15.53
C GLU A 167 10.82 16.25 16.35
N MET A 168 11.35 15.81 17.49
CA MET A 168 10.70 14.88 18.42
C MET A 168 9.74 15.56 19.40
N LYS A 169 9.58 16.89 19.29
CA LYS A 169 8.73 17.67 20.19
C LYS A 169 7.27 17.42 19.86
N GLN A 170 6.52 16.89 20.83
CA GLN A 170 5.06 16.94 20.76
C GLN A 170 4.58 18.39 20.83
N ARG A 171 3.82 18.82 19.84
CA ARG A 171 3.26 20.17 19.73
C ARG A 171 1.73 20.12 19.81
N ARG A 172 1.13 21.12 20.44
CA ARG A 172 -0.33 21.27 20.46
C ARG A 172 -0.77 22.05 19.22
N LEU A 173 -0.91 21.34 18.10
CA LEU A 173 -1.22 21.94 16.81
C LEU A 173 -2.73 22.09 16.58
N LYS A 174 -3.14 23.26 16.11
CA LYS A 174 -4.50 23.57 15.65
C LYS A 174 -4.49 23.83 14.15
N CYS A 175 -5.44 23.24 13.42
CA CYS A 175 -5.58 23.52 11.99
C CYS A 175 -6.06 24.97 11.76
N VAL A 176 -5.41 25.66 10.83
CA VAL A 176 -5.81 26.98 10.32
C VAL A 176 -6.53 26.85 8.97
N GLY A 177 -6.00 26.03 8.05
CA GLY A 177 -6.67 25.74 6.79
C GLY A 177 -5.76 25.21 5.69
N TRP A 178 -6.35 24.96 4.53
CA TRP A 178 -5.64 24.60 3.32
C TRP A 178 -5.15 25.85 2.59
N ARG A 179 -3.88 25.81 2.17
CA ARG A 179 -3.21 26.84 1.39
C ARG A 179 -2.84 26.26 0.03
N ALA A 180 -3.61 26.61 -1.00
CA ALA A 180 -3.40 26.12 -2.36
C ALA A 180 -2.19 26.76 -3.04
N THR A 181 -1.48 25.98 -3.84
CA THR A 181 -0.35 26.45 -4.64
C THR A 181 -0.50 25.98 -6.08
N SER A 182 0.19 26.64 -7.00
CA SER A 182 0.21 26.30 -8.43
C SER A 182 1.38 25.38 -8.80
N HIS A 183 1.42 24.96 -10.07
CA HIS A 183 2.47 24.13 -10.68
C HIS A 183 2.69 22.76 -10.04
N CYS A 184 1.64 22.18 -9.45
CA CYS A 184 1.67 20.84 -8.88
C CYS A 184 2.73 20.63 -7.79
N THR A 185 3.14 21.70 -7.10
CA THR A 185 4.14 21.64 -6.03
C THR A 185 3.64 22.38 -4.79
N PRO A 186 3.83 21.85 -3.57
CA PRO A 186 3.47 22.55 -2.33
C PRO A 186 4.34 23.80 -2.07
N HIS A 187 5.39 24.00 -2.88
CA HIS A 187 6.30 25.14 -2.82
C HIS A 187 6.08 26.14 -3.97
N GLY A 188 5.05 25.93 -4.79
CA GLY A 188 4.71 26.83 -5.88
C GLY A 188 4.10 28.15 -5.39
N PRO A 189 3.88 29.09 -6.32
CA PRO A 189 3.15 30.32 -6.06
C PRO A 189 1.77 30.04 -5.44
N ARG A 190 1.33 30.93 -4.55
CA ARG A 190 0.06 30.86 -3.83
C ARG A 190 -1.12 31.10 -4.77
N ASP A 191 -2.17 30.29 -4.60
CA ASP A 191 -3.48 30.47 -5.22
C ASP A 191 -4.55 30.68 -4.15
N PRO A 192 -4.68 31.89 -3.58
CA PRO A 192 -5.60 32.16 -2.47
C PRO A 192 -7.08 31.96 -2.83
N LYS A 193 -7.44 31.96 -4.13
CA LYS A 193 -8.81 31.69 -4.57
C LYS A 193 -9.22 30.23 -4.36
N SER A 194 -8.23 29.34 -4.32
CA SER A 194 -8.42 27.89 -4.13
C SER A 194 -8.17 27.43 -2.69
N ASP A 195 -7.87 28.35 -1.77
CA ASP A 195 -7.75 28.05 -0.34
C ASP A 195 -9.07 27.50 0.23
N LYS A 196 -8.95 26.69 1.28
CA LYS A 196 -10.11 26.07 1.93
C LYS A 196 -9.95 26.06 3.44
N GLY A 197 -11.08 25.95 4.15
CA GLY A 197 -11.07 25.72 5.59
C GLY A 197 -10.66 24.28 5.94
N CYS A 198 -10.41 24.03 7.22
CA CYS A 198 -9.94 22.75 7.74
C CYS A 198 -10.85 21.56 7.42
N TYR A 199 -12.17 21.80 7.39
CA TYR A 199 -13.18 20.76 7.22
C TYR A 199 -13.52 20.47 5.76
N ASN A 200 -13.07 21.30 4.82
CA ASN A 200 -13.39 21.12 3.41
C ASN A 200 -12.51 20.01 2.81
N VAL A 201 -13.09 19.20 1.91
CA VAL A 201 -12.33 18.24 1.12
C VAL A 201 -11.49 18.99 0.08
N VAL A 202 -10.19 18.67 0.03
CA VAL A 202 -9.28 19.20 -0.99
C VAL A 202 -9.24 18.22 -2.18
N PRO A 203 -9.46 18.69 -3.42
CA PRO A 203 -9.36 17.84 -4.62
C PRO A 203 -8.02 17.13 -4.72
N ASN A 204 -8.01 15.90 -5.24
CA ASN A 204 -6.77 15.11 -5.29
C ASN A 204 -5.72 15.64 -6.25
N SER A 205 -6.15 16.39 -7.27
CA SER A 205 -5.29 17.08 -8.23
C SER A 205 -4.73 18.41 -7.71
N ALA A 206 -5.06 18.85 -6.49
CA ALA A 206 -4.58 20.12 -5.96
C ALA A 206 -3.19 19.99 -5.34
N SER A 207 -2.33 20.99 -5.56
CA SER A 207 -1.10 21.19 -4.80
C SER A 207 -1.26 22.26 -3.73
N GLY A 208 -0.50 22.13 -2.65
CA GLY A 208 -0.54 23.04 -1.51
C GLY A 208 -0.12 22.39 -0.22
N TYR A 209 -0.46 23.01 0.91
CA TYR A 209 -0.14 22.50 2.23
C TYR A 209 -1.25 22.86 3.23
N CYS A 210 -1.31 22.11 4.32
CA CYS A 210 -2.10 22.50 5.47
C CYS A 210 -1.29 23.43 6.37
N GLU A 211 -1.89 24.56 6.74
CA GLU A 211 -1.35 25.49 7.71
C GLU A 211 -1.90 25.13 9.09
N VAL A 212 -0.99 24.99 10.05
CA VAL A 212 -1.30 24.71 11.45
C VAL A 212 -0.61 25.74 12.35
N GLU A 213 -1.24 26.05 13.47
CA GLU A 213 -0.74 26.93 14.52
C GLU A 213 -0.36 26.10 15.74
N ASP A 214 0.84 26.29 16.28
CA ASP A 214 1.20 25.78 17.59
C ASP A 214 0.56 26.66 18.67
N GLN A 215 -0.37 26.08 19.43
CA GLN A 215 -1.15 26.81 20.43
C GLN A 215 -0.30 27.31 21.60
N ASP A 216 0.89 26.74 21.80
CA ASP A 216 1.76 27.10 22.92
C ASP A 216 2.69 28.28 22.55
N THR A 217 3.09 28.39 21.29
CA THR A 217 4.06 29.41 20.82
C THR A 217 3.47 30.44 19.86
N GLY A 218 2.29 30.19 19.29
CA GLY A 218 1.71 30.99 18.21
C GLY A 218 2.41 30.85 16.86
N GLU A 219 3.38 29.93 16.73
CA GLU A 219 4.10 29.71 15.48
C GLU A 219 3.22 28.99 14.44
N LEU A 220 3.36 29.41 13.17
CA LEU A 220 2.66 28.79 12.05
C LEU A 220 3.57 27.83 11.29
N PHE A 221 3.04 26.66 10.97
CA PHE A 221 3.74 25.61 10.25
C PHE A 221 3.00 25.12 9.00
N ARG A 222 3.77 24.73 7.99
CA ARG A 222 3.32 24.01 6.79
C ARG A 222 3.49 22.52 7.00
N VAL A 223 2.40 21.77 6.90
CA VAL A 223 2.34 20.30 7.07
C VAL A 223 1.45 19.68 6.00
N MET A 224 1.46 18.35 5.89
CA MET A 224 0.73 17.58 4.87
C MET A 224 0.93 18.17 3.47
N LYS A 225 2.19 18.28 3.05
CA LYS A 225 2.56 18.97 1.80
C LYS A 225 2.19 18.11 0.60
N ARG A 226 1.42 18.68 -0.32
CA ARG A 226 0.89 17.95 -1.47
C ARG A 226 1.38 18.48 -2.80
N TYR A 227 1.85 17.54 -3.60
CA TYR A 227 1.91 17.58 -5.04
C TYR A 227 0.56 17.08 -5.61
N CYS A 228 0.32 17.31 -6.91
CA CYS A 228 -0.88 16.81 -7.59
C CYS A 228 -1.03 15.27 -7.57
N SER A 229 0.05 14.55 -7.28
CA SER A 229 0.14 13.08 -7.27
C SER A 229 0.29 12.49 -5.86
N SER A 230 0.26 13.30 -4.79
CA SER A 230 0.62 12.82 -3.45
C SER A 230 -0.34 11.78 -2.85
N LEU A 231 -1.55 11.66 -3.40
CA LEU A 231 -2.60 10.76 -2.94
C LEU A 231 -3.24 10.06 -4.13
N ARG A 232 -3.77 8.86 -3.88
CA ARG A 232 -4.63 8.16 -4.83
C ARG A 232 -5.90 8.96 -5.12
N TYR A 233 -6.45 8.79 -6.31
CA TYR A 233 -7.62 9.52 -6.79
C TYR A 233 -8.87 9.33 -5.91
N ASP A 234 -8.94 8.23 -5.16
CA ASP A 234 -10.05 7.84 -4.29
C ASP A 234 -9.75 8.07 -2.79
N ALA A 235 -8.64 8.71 -2.44
CA ALA A 235 -8.36 9.14 -1.07
C ALA A 235 -9.13 10.43 -0.73
N THR A 236 -9.58 10.56 0.52
CA THR A 236 -10.19 11.80 1.02
C THR A 236 -9.18 12.53 1.87
N PHE A 237 -9.01 13.83 1.64
CA PHE A 237 -8.04 14.66 2.36
C PHE A 237 -8.70 15.92 2.92
N ARG A 238 -8.44 16.20 4.20
CA ARG A 238 -8.89 17.42 4.91
C ARG A 238 -7.80 17.87 5.88
N CYS A 239 -7.57 19.19 5.98
CA CYS A 239 -6.54 19.72 6.89
C CYS A 239 -6.90 19.59 8.38
N ILE A 240 -8.17 19.32 8.73
CA ILE A 240 -8.52 19.03 10.13
C ILE A 240 -7.76 17.82 10.70
N GLU A 241 -7.26 16.94 9.83
CA GLU A 241 -6.53 15.73 10.21
C GLU A 241 -5.04 16.00 10.49
N SER A 242 -4.53 17.21 10.18
CA SER A 242 -3.13 17.58 10.30
C SER A 242 -2.53 17.40 11.70
N PRO A 243 -3.22 17.73 12.81
CA PRO A 243 -2.65 17.52 14.15
C PRO A 243 -2.34 16.05 14.44
N SER A 244 -3.26 15.13 14.11
CA SER A 244 -3.03 13.70 14.28
C SER A 244 -1.99 13.15 13.30
N PHE A 245 -1.92 13.71 12.09
CA PHE A 245 -0.93 13.34 11.08
C PHE A 245 0.49 13.65 11.56
N VAL A 246 0.71 14.86 12.07
CA VAL A 246 2.03 15.31 12.56
C VAL A 246 2.49 14.55 13.79
N LYS A 247 1.55 14.13 14.65
CA LYS A 247 1.86 13.36 15.86
C LYS A 247 2.36 11.94 15.54
N TYR A 248 1.93 11.37 14.41
CA TYR A 248 2.23 9.99 14.03
C TYR A 248 3.73 9.67 13.92
N PRO A 249 4.57 10.43 13.19
CA PRO A 249 6.01 10.17 13.13
C PRO A 249 6.69 10.30 14.50
N VAL A 250 6.23 11.19 15.37
CA VAL A 250 6.77 11.35 16.73
C VAL A 250 6.44 10.11 17.59
N GLU A 251 5.17 9.71 17.64
CA GLU A 251 4.74 8.50 18.36
C GLU A 251 5.45 7.24 17.85
N SER A 252 5.71 7.15 16.54
CA SER A 252 6.41 6.01 15.96
C SER A 252 7.86 5.89 16.44
N VAL A 253 8.53 7.01 16.74
CA VAL A 253 9.87 6.98 17.36
C VAL A 253 9.77 6.65 18.84
N GLU A 254 8.78 7.20 19.57
CA GLU A 254 8.57 6.84 20.99
C GLU A 254 8.34 5.33 21.19
N VAL A 255 7.61 4.70 20.27
CA VAL A 255 7.42 3.24 20.24
C VAL A 255 8.76 2.53 20.04
N ALA A 256 9.54 2.97 19.04
CA ALA A 256 10.83 2.37 18.75
C ALA A 256 11.83 2.54 19.90
N GLU A 257 11.90 3.70 20.54
CA GLU A 257 12.78 3.97 21.69
C GLU A 257 12.44 3.06 22.88
N LYS A 258 11.14 2.83 23.15
CA LYS A 258 10.70 1.87 24.17
C LYS A 258 11.12 0.45 23.84
N ALA A 259 11.02 0.06 22.57
CA ALA A 259 11.39 -1.28 22.13
C ALA A 259 12.92 -1.50 22.01
N LEU A 260 13.69 -0.42 21.91
CA LEU A 260 15.17 -0.43 21.97
C LEU A 260 15.71 -0.43 23.41
N ALA A 261 14.87 -0.12 24.40
CA ALA A 261 15.27 -0.11 25.79
C ALA A 261 15.67 -1.52 26.28
N THR A 262 16.64 -1.56 27.19
CA THR A 262 17.12 -2.81 27.80
C THR A 262 15.97 -3.56 28.47
N GLY A 263 15.85 -4.86 28.19
CA GLY A 263 14.81 -5.72 28.76
C GLY A 263 13.50 -5.77 27.96
N PHE A 264 13.38 -5.04 26.85
CA PHE A 264 12.28 -5.26 25.92
C PHE A 264 12.45 -6.62 25.21
N THR A 265 11.42 -7.45 25.26
CA THR A 265 11.38 -8.74 24.59
C THR A 265 10.02 -8.91 23.92
N LEU A 266 10.02 -9.45 22.71
CA LEU A 266 8.77 -9.83 22.05
C LEU A 266 8.10 -11.00 22.78
N PRO A 267 6.76 -11.16 22.65
CA PRO A 267 6.06 -12.31 23.20
C PRO A 267 6.65 -13.63 22.71
N ASN A 268 6.66 -14.62 23.59
CA ASN A 268 7.09 -15.99 23.31
C ASN A 268 8.54 -16.16 22.82
N VAL A 269 9.37 -15.13 22.94
CA VAL A 269 10.84 -15.24 22.76
C VAL A 269 11.43 -15.63 24.12
N ILE A 270 11.94 -16.86 24.21
CA ILE A 270 12.52 -17.39 25.46
C ILE A 270 14.02 -17.09 25.47
N ASP A 271 14.53 -16.56 26.58
CA ASP A 271 15.97 -16.42 26.78
C ASP A 271 16.54 -17.79 27.18
N SER A 272 16.89 -18.59 26.17
CA SER A 272 17.42 -19.94 26.34
C SER A 272 18.81 -20.05 25.70
N PRO A 273 19.78 -20.70 26.36
CA PRO A 273 21.10 -20.94 25.79
C PRO A 273 21.10 -21.97 24.63
N VAL A 274 19.93 -22.51 24.28
CA VAL A 274 19.76 -23.46 23.18
C VAL A 274 19.76 -22.72 21.83
N LYS A 275 20.15 -23.42 20.75
CA LYS A 275 20.09 -22.93 19.37
C LYS A 275 18.71 -22.28 19.09
N PRO A 276 18.65 -21.10 18.44
CA PRO A 276 17.38 -20.44 18.13
C PRO A 276 16.47 -21.37 17.33
N ARG A 277 15.19 -21.38 17.67
CA ARG A 277 14.19 -22.22 17.03
C ARG A 277 13.76 -21.59 15.71
N ASP A 278 14.05 -22.30 14.63
CA ASP A 278 13.70 -21.91 13.27
C ASP A 278 12.37 -22.54 12.90
N GLY A 279 11.49 -21.77 12.26
CA GLY A 279 10.22 -22.33 11.83
C GLY A 279 9.50 -21.48 10.80
N ILE A 280 8.45 -22.09 10.24
CA ILE A 280 7.59 -21.46 9.25
C ILE A 280 6.31 -21.00 9.93
N ILE A 281 5.85 -19.80 9.60
CA ILE A 281 4.57 -19.26 10.06
C ILE A 281 3.64 -19.12 8.86
N MET A 282 2.40 -19.59 9.01
CA MET A 282 1.33 -19.37 8.04
C MET A 282 0.09 -18.81 8.73
N VAL A 283 -0.55 -17.81 8.14
CA VAL A 283 -1.92 -17.39 8.53
C VAL A 283 -2.93 -18.04 7.59
N VAL A 284 -3.98 -18.62 8.14
CA VAL A 284 -5.05 -19.27 7.36
C VAL A 284 -6.44 -18.75 7.71
N TYR A 285 -7.29 -18.75 6.70
CA TYR A 285 -8.74 -18.51 6.80
C TYR A 285 -9.45 -19.42 5.78
N PRO A 286 -10.78 -19.58 5.82
CA PRO A 286 -11.46 -20.68 5.13
C PRO A 286 -11.15 -20.83 3.63
N LYS A 287 -10.94 -19.73 2.89
CA LYS A 287 -10.66 -19.80 1.45
C LYS A 287 -9.23 -20.28 1.13
N LEU A 288 -8.29 -20.17 2.07
CA LEU A 288 -6.89 -20.56 1.87
C LEU A 288 -6.55 -21.94 2.43
N ILE A 289 -7.49 -22.64 3.07
CA ILE A 289 -7.24 -23.97 3.67
C ILE A 289 -6.70 -24.97 2.65
N ALA A 290 -7.32 -25.06 1.47
CA ALA A 290 -6.86 -25.96 0.42
C ALA A 290 -5.45 -25.59 -0.08
N SER A 291 -5.15 -24.30 -0.14
CA SER A 291 -3.83 -23.81 -0.52
C SER A 291 -2.78 -24.16 0.53
N ALA A 292 -3.05 -23.86 1.80
CA ALA A 292 -2.18 -24.22 2.92
C ALA A 292 -1.91 -25.73 2.95
N TYR A 293 -2.94 -26.56 2.76
CA TYR A 293 -2.80 -28.01 2.70
C TYR A 293 -1.83 -28.44 1.59
N ALA A 294 -2.00 -27.89 0.37
CA ALA A 294 -1.12 -28.20 -0.76
C ALA A 294 0.32 -27.74 -0.50
N THR A 295 0.51 -26.54 0.04
CA THR A 295 1.82 -25.97 0.38
C THR A 295 2.53 -26.81 1.45
N ILE A 296 1.85 -27.15 2.54
CA ILE A 296 2.41 -27.97 3.63
C ILE A 296 2.76 -29.37 3.12
N ARG A 297 1.88 -29.99 2.31
CA ARG A 297 2.17 -31.28 1.71
C ARG A 297 3.40 -31.20 0.80
N ASN A 298 3.51 -30.19 -0.05
CA ASN A 298 4.69 -29.99 -0.89
C ASN A 298 5.98 -29.88 -0.04
N LEU A 299 5.95 -29.07 1.02
CA LEU A 299 7.07 -28.95 1.97
C LEU A 299 7.46 -30.31 2.56
N ARG A 300 6.49 -31.12 3.01
CA ARG A 300 6.77 -32.39 3.70
C ARG A 300 7.12 -33.54 2.77
N THR A 301 6.34 -33.75 1.71
CA THR A 301 6.42 -34.98 0.90
C THR A 301 7.30 -34.82 -0.34
N VAL A 302 7.40 -33.60 -0.90
CA VAL A 302 8.20 -33.34 -2.12
C VAL A 302 9.58 -32.81 -1.73
N LEU A 303 9.60 -31.79 -0.88
CA LEU A 303 10.84 -31.10 -0.51
C LEU A 303 11.54 -31.71 0.70
N ASN A 304 10.88 -32.63 1.42
CA ASN A 304 11.38 -33.25 2.66
C ASN A 304 11.81 -32.23 3.73
N CYS A 305 11.22 -31.02 3.71
CA CYS A 305 11.49 -29.96 4.67
C CYS A 305 11.06 -30.39 6.07
N ARG A 306 11.92 -30.20 7.07
CA ARG A 306 11.68 -30.58 8.47
C ARG A 306 11.47 -29.41 9.43
N LEU A 307 11.47 -28.18 8.93
CA LEU A 307 11.18 -27.00 9.75
C LEU A 307 9.79 -27.14 10.41
N PRO A 308 9.64 -26.90 11.72
CA PRO A 308 8.33 -26.86 12.36
C PRO A 308 7.46 -25.74 11.77
N ILE A 309 6.13 -25.94 11.78
CA ILE A 309 5.16 -24.99 11.23
C ILE A 309 4.20 -24.51 12.32
N GLU A 310 3.98 -23.21 12.38
CA GLU A 310 2.89 -22.59 13.13
C GLU A 310 1.78 -22.14 12.18
N ILE A 311 0.57 -22.63 12.41
CA ILE A 311 -0.64 -22.22 11.69
C ILE A 311 -1.44 -21.29 12.61
N TRP A 312 -1.53 -20.02 12.22
CA TRP A 312 -2.28 -19.01 12.93
C TRP A 312 -3.63 -18.75 12.25
N TYR A 313 -4.70 -18.59 13.02
CA TYR A 313 -6.03 -18.33 12.47
C TYR A 313 -6.89 -17.50 13.41
N ARG A 314 -7.81 -16.72 12.84
CA ARG A 314 -8.83 -15.99 13.62
C ARG A 314 -10.08 -16.85 13.75
N GLU A 315 -10.47 -17.16 14.97
CA GLU A 315 -11.69 -17.95 15.22
C GLU A 315 -12.94 -17.30 14.61
N GLN A 316 -13.03 -15.97 14.68
CA GLN A 316 -14.13 -15.20 14.09
C GLN A 316 -14.19 -15.29 12.56
N GLU A 317 -13.12 -15.68 11.87
CA GLU A 317 -13.13 -15.84 10.40
C GLU A 317 -13.34 -17.31 9.99
N ILE A 318 -12.95 -18.24 10.86
CA ILE A 318 -13.13 -19.68 10.66
C ILE A 318 -14.60 -20.12 10.83
N ARG A 319 -15.48 -19.28 11.42
CA ARG A 319 -16.94 -19.32 11.74
C ARG A 319 -17.90 -20.38 11.12
N ALA A 320 -17.51 -21.19 10.14
CA ALA A 320 -18.15 -22.45 9.76
C ALA A 320 -17.83 -23.64 10.70
N GLY A 321 -17.19 -23.40 11.86
CA GLY A 321 -16.82 -24.44 12.83
C GLY A 321 -15.37 -24.93 12.65
N SER A 322 -14.87 -25.71 13.63
CA SER A 322 -13.53 -26.32 13.59
C SER A 322 -13.32 -27.22 12.37
N GLU A 323 -14.40 -27.65 11.70
CA GLU A 323 -14.38 -28.47 10.50
C GLU A 323 -13.62 -27.84 9.33
N ALA A 324 -13.64 -26.51 9.21
CA ALA A 324 -12.88 -25.83 8.17
C ALA A 324 -11.36 -26.02 8.33
N LEU A 325 -10.87 -26.29 9.55
CA LEU A 325 -9.47 -26.62 9.82
C LEU A 325 -9.19 -28.13 9.77
N SER A 326 -10.21 -28.99 9.75
CA SER A 326 -10.05 -30.45 9.78
C SER A 326 -9.04 -30.98 8.77
N PRO A 327 -9.01 -30.54 7.49
CA PRO A 327 -8.01 -31.02 6.55
C PRO A 327 -6.57 -30.77 6.99
N LEU A 328 -6.30 -29.62 7.65
CA LEU A 328 -4.98 -29.29 8.17
C LEU A 328 -4.68 -30.04 9.47
N MET A 329 -5.68 -30.24 10.33
CA MET A 329 -5.53 -31.01 11.57
C MET A 329 -5.28 -32.49 11.29
N GLU A 330 -5.99 -33.07 10.32
CA GLU A 330 -5.76 -34.43 9.84
C GLU A 330 -4.37 -34.57 9.22
N LEU A 331 -3.95 -33.60 8.41
CA LEU A 331 -2.59 -33.56 7.87
C LEU A 331 -1.56 -33.53 9.00
N ALA A 332 -1.75 -32.68 10.02
CA ALA A 332 -0.85 -32.55 11.16
C ALA A 332 -0.74 -33.83 12.01
N ASN A 333 -1.81 -34.63 12.07
CA ASN A 333 -1.83 -35.91 12.79
C ASN A 333 -1.22 -37.08 12.00
N SER A 334 -0.87 -36.87 10.72
CA SER A 334 -0.20 -37.89 9.92
C SER A 334 1.26 -38.08 10.35
N SER A 335 1.78 -39.30 10.20
CA SER A 335 3.18 -39.63 10.53
C SER A 335 4.23 -38.83 9.73
N GLU A 336 3.83 -38.23 8.61
CA GLU A 336 4.71 -37.51 7.69
C GLU A 336 4.68 -35.98 7.90
N ALA A 337 3.79 -35.48 8.77
CA ALA A 337 3.51 -34.05 8.93
C ALA A 337 4.65 -33.24 9.56
N GLY A 338 5.54 -33.91 10.31
CA GLY A 338 6.49 -33.24 11.20
C GLY A 338 5.78 -32.46 12.31
N GLU A 339 6.47 -31.47 12.89
CA GLU A 339 5.90 -30.64 13.95
C GLU A 339 5.02 -29.53 13.32
N ILE A 340 3.71 -29.56 13.60
CA ILE A 340 2.74 -28.54 13.21
C ILE A 340 1.94 -28.15 14.46
N SER A 341 1.86 -26.85 14.75
CA SER A 341 1.09 -26.30 15.86
C SER A 341 0.05 -25.29 15.38
N PHE A 342 -1.06 -25.18 16.09
CA PHE A 342 -2.21 -24.34 15.74
C PHE A 342 -2.41 -23.26 16.80
N HIS A 343 -2.50 -22.00 16.37
CA HIS A 343 -2.56 -20.84 17.24
C HIS A 343 -3.75 -19.95 16.90
N LYS A 344 -4.58 -19.68 17.89
CA LYS A 344 -5.76 -18.83 17.74
C LYS A 344 -5.39 -17.36 17.96
N ILE A 345 -5.84 -16.51 17.05
CA ILE A 345 -5.79 -15.05 17.17
C ILE A 345 -7.12 -14.56 17.76
N SER A 346 -7.08 -14.05 18.98
CA SER A 346 -8.23 -13.46 19.68
C SER A 346 -8.29 -11.94 19.59
N ASP A 347 -7.17 -11.28 19.26
CA ASP A 347 -7.08 -9.83 19.23
C ASP A 347 -7.94 -9.19 18.13
N ASN A 348 -8.78 -8.24 18.52
CA ASN A 348 -9.72 -7.58 17.61
C ASN A 348 -9.03 -6.71 16.54
N TRP A 349 -7.81 -6.22 16.81
CA TRP A 349 -7.06 -5.42 15.84
C TRP A 349 -6.42 -6.28 14.73
N ALA A 350 -6.16 -7.55 15.01
CA ALA A 350 -5.45 -8.46 14.13
C ALA A 350 -6.38 -9.05 13.07
N THR A 351 -7.11 -8.21 12.34
CA THR A 351 -8.06 -8.58 11.27
C THR A 351 -7.41 -8.40 9.89
N GLY A 352 -7.81 -9.22 8.90
CA GLY A 352 -7.28 -9.14 7.54
C GLY A 352 -5.74 -9.16 7.50
N PHE A 353 -5.13 -8.14 6.90
CA PHE A 353 -3.67 -7.98 6.84
C PHE A 353 -2.98 -7.90 8.21
N GLY A 354 -3.68 -7.44 9.26
CA GLY A 354 -3.13 -7.38 10.61
C GLY A 354 -2.86 -8.76 11.24
N ALA A 355 -3.52 -9.81 10.76
CA ALA A 355 -3.30 -11.17 11.26
C ALA A 355 -1.86 -11.67 10.98
N LYS A 356 -1.28 -11.31 9.83
CA LYS A 356 0.12 -11.62 9.47
C LYS A 356 1.09 -10.97 10.44
N VAL A 357 0.93 -9.66 10.65
CA VAL A 357 1.75 -8.90 11.60
C VAL A 357 1.62 -9.49 13.01
N PHE A 358 0.41 -9.86 13.42
CA PHE A 358 0.17 -10.51 14.71
C PHE A 358 0.91 -11.84 14.84
N ALA A 359 0.83 -12.72 13.83
CA ALA A 359 1.46 -14.04 13.86
C ALA A 359 3.00 -13.92 13.95
N VAL A 360 3.60 -13.05 13.13
CA VAL A 360 5.05 -12.78 13.18
C VAL A 360 5.45 -12.17 14.52
N TYR A 361 4.66 -11.26 15.08
CA TYR A 361 4.96 -10.62 16.37
C TYR A 361 4.87 -11.59 17.56
N ASN A 362 3.94 -12.57 17.53
CA ASN A 362 3.63 -13.46 18.66
C ASN A 362 4.12 -14.91 18.50
N SER A 363 4.87 -15.24 17.44
CA SER A 363 5.38 -16.59 17.20
C SER A 363 6.19 -17.17 18.37
N PHE A 364 6.25 -18.50 18.49
CA PHE A 364 7.13 -19.20 19.42
C PHE A 364 8.49 -19.56 18.80
N PHE A 365 8.73 -19.19 17.54
CA PHE A 365 10.04 -19.31 16.89
C PHE A 365 10.83 -18.00 17.00
N GLU A 366 12.11 -18.05 17.34
CA GLU A 366 12.95 -16.86 17.35
C GLU A 366 13.32 -16.40 15.94
N ARG A 367 13.50 -17.34 15.00
CA ARG A 367 13.80 -17.03 13.59
C ARG A 367 12.69 -17.61 12.72
N VAL A 368 12.02 -16.74 11.98
CA VAL A 368 10.78 -17.07 11.30
C VAL A 368 10.91 -16.90 9.80
N LEU A 369 10.44 -17.89 9.06
CA LEU A 369 10.06 -17.75 7.67
C LEU A 369 8.54 -17.64 7.62
N PHE A 370 8.03 -16.43 7.45
CA PHE A 370 6.61 -16.27 7.15
C PHE A 370 6.35 -16.65 5.70
N LEU A 371 5.29 -17.42 5.46
CA LEU A 371 4.77 -17.75 4.14
C LEU A 371 3.25 -17.56 4.15
N ASP A 372 2.71 -16.79 3.21
CA ASP A 372 1.28 -16.83 2.95
C ASP A 372 0.89 -18.25 2.50
N ALA A 373 -0.35 -18.63 2.78
CA ALA A 373 -0.83 -19.99 2.54
C ALA A 373 -0.84 -20.40 1.05
N ASP A 374 -0.69 -19.45 0.14
CA ASP A 374 -0.56 -19.60 -1.31
C ASP A 374 0.85 -19.38 -1.86
N ASN A 375 1.85 -19.18 -1.01
CA ASN A 375 3.26 -19.23 -1.38
C ASN A 375 3.80 -20.66 -1.32
N VAL A 376 4.06 -21.27 -2.47
CA VAL A 376 4.59 -22.64 -2.59
C VAL A 376 6.10 -22.63 -2.87
N PRO A 377 6.96 -23.10 -1.94
CA PRO A 377 8.41 -23.16 -2.18
C PRO A 377 8.77 -24.16 -3.30
N ALA A 378 9.76 -23.81 -4.11
CA ALA A 378 10.30 -24.66 -5.18
C ALA A 378 11.48 -25.53 -4.72
N ARG A 379 12.08 -25.22 -3.58
CA ARG A 379 13.12 -26.01 -2.90
C ARG A 379 12.93 -25.96 -1.38
N ASP A 380 13.56 -26.86 -0.64
CA ASP A 380 13.55 -26.83 0.83
C ASP A 380 14.06 -25.46 1.32
N PRO A 381 13.26 -24.66 2.05
CA PRO A 381 13.66 -23.33 2.48
C PRO A 381 14.58 -23.33 3.71
N ALA A 382 14.86 -24.47 4.35
CA ALA A 382 15.64 -24.53 5.59
C ALA A 382 17.04 -23.92 5.49
N TYR A 383 17.67 -23.97 4.32
CA TYR A 383 19.00 -23.38 4.14
C TYR A 383 19.01 -21.85 4.28
N LEU A 384 17.86 -21.17 4.08
CA LEU A 384 17.76 -19.71 4.18
C LEU A 384 18.19 -19.19 5.56
N PHE A 385 17.92 -19.95 6.63
CA PHE A 385 18.32 -19.59 8.00
C PHE A 385 19.85 -19.59 8.22
N ASN A 386 20.61 -20.13 7.27
CA ASN A 386 22.07 -20.17 7.29
C ASN A 386 22.67 -19.48 6.06
N SER A 387 21.86 -18.77 5.26
CA SER A 387 22.39 -18.01 4.13
C SER A 387 23.28 -16.87 4.63
N PRO A 388 24.36 -16.51 3.92
CA PRO A 388 25.22 -15.38 4.31
C PRO A 388 24.43 -14.09 4.56
N GLU A 389 23.42 -13.84 3.73
CA GLU A 389 22.57 -12.64 3.78
C GLU A 389 21.73 -12.60 5.06
N PHE A 390 21.18 -13.73 5.48
CA PHE A 390 20.40 -13.81 6.71
C PHE A 390 21.30 -13.77 7.94
N LEU A 391 22.48 -14.41 7.91
CA LEU A 391 23.41 -14.34 9.03
C LEU A 391 23.96 -12.92 9.23
N ASP A 392 24.23 -12.19 8.15
CA ASP A 392 24.71 -10.80 8.20
C ASP A 392 23.66 -9.86 8.79
N THR A 393 22.43 -9.89 8.26
CA THR A 393 21.40 -8.88 8.56
C THR A 393 20.34 -9.36 9.56
N GLY A 394 20.04 -10.66 9.57
CA GLY A 394 18.92 -11.26 10.30
C GLY A 394 17.54 -10.91 9.74
N ALA A 395 17.46 -10.32 8.54
CA ALA A 395 16.20 -10.01 7.87
C ALA A 395 16.36 -10.11 6.35
N ILE A 396 15.58 -10.97 5.69
CA ILE A 396 15.48 -11.04 4.22
C ILE A 396 14.06 -10.70 3.79
N PHE A 397 13.95 -9.78 2.83
CA PHE A 397 12.71 -9.35 2.19
C PHE A 397 12.78 -9.56 0.68
N TRP A 398 11.61 -9.77 0.09
CA TRP A 398 11.47 -10.01 -1.35
C TRP A 398 10.85 -8.80 -2.05
N PRO A 399 11.33 -8.47 -3.27
CA PRO A 399 10.71 -7.44 -4.08
C PRO A 399 9.35 -7.88 -4.62
N ASP A 400 8.43 -6.93 -4.74
CA ASP A 400 7.22 -7.02 -5.55
C ASP A 400 7.51 -6.47 -6.97
N PHE A 401 6.59 -6.66 -7.92
CA PHE A 401 6.63 -6.08 -9.26
C PHE A 401 6.65 -4.55 -9.24
N TRP A 402 6.16 -3.94 -8.16
CA TRP A 402 5.99 -2.49 -8.07
C TRP A 402 7.29 -1.78 -7.75
N HIS A 403 7.52 -0.73 -8.52
CA HIS A 403 8.61 0.22 -8.34
C HIS A 403 8.01 1.63 -8.32
N PRO A 404 8.60 2.62 -7.62
CA PRO A 404 8.07 3.99 -7.52
C PRO A 404 7.65 4.66 -8.82
N GLY A 405 8.25 4.29 -9.96
CA GLY A 405 7.86 4.81 -11.28
C GLY A 405 6.53 4.26 -11.83
N HIS A 406 6.05 3.13 -11.32
CA HIS A 406 4.87 2.40 -11.81
C HIS A 406 3.96 1.87 -10.69
N THR A 407 4.12 2.37 -9.46
CA THR A 407 3.36 1.92 -8.29
C THR A 407 1.87 2.23 -8.41
N ILE A 408 1.02 1.26 -8.06
CA ILE A 408 -0.42 1.46 -7.84
C ILE A 408 -0.77 1.69 -6.35
N PHE A 409 0.23 1.65 -5.47
CA PHE A 409 0.07 1.69 -4.03
C PHE A 409 0.46 3.03 -3.40
N ASN A 410 0.73 4.04 -4.25
CA ASN A 410 1.10 5.39 -3.81
C ASN A 410 2.44 5.43 -3.05
N ILE A 411 3.37 4.51 -3.36
CA ILE A 411 4.72 4.45 -2.77
C ILE A 411 5.72 5.04 -3.78
N HIS A 412 5.71 6.36 -3.93
CA HIS A 412 6.62 7.10 -4.81
C HIS A 412 7.07 8.42 -4.17
N GLY A 413 8.08 9.09 -4.72
CA GLY A 413 8.75 10.22 -4.07
C GLY A 413 7.89 11.47 -3.79
N GLN A 414 6.70 11.58 -4.40
CA GLN A 414 5.76 12.68 -4.15
C GLN A 414 4.64 12.31 -3.18
N SER A 415 4.59 11.07 -2.71
CA SER A 415 3.58 10.57 -1.79
C SER A 415 3.65 11.26 -0.42
N LEU A 416 2.49 11.49 0.20
CA LEU A 416 2.41 11.93 1.60
C LEU A 416 2.95 10.89 2.60
N LEU A 417 3.17 9.65 2.15
CA LEU A 417 3.74 8.55 2.93
C LEU A 417 5.01 8.96 3.69
N TRP A 418 5.94 9.64 3.03
CA TRP A 418 7.25 9.97 3.60
C TRP A 418 7.16 10.95 4.76
N GLU A 419 6.19 11.87 4.70
CA GLU A 419 5.92 12.79 5.81
C GLU A 419 5.24 12.07 6.99
N VAL A 420 4.35 11.10 6.72
CA VAL A 420 3.74 10.25 7.76
C VAL A 420 4.79 9.40 8.47
N LEU A 421 5.67 8.75 7.72
CA LEU A 421 6.72 7.91 8.29
C LEU A 421 7.81 8.75 9.00
N GLY A 422 7.95 10.02 8.60
CA GLY A 422 9.04 10.88 9.05
C GLY A 422 10.38 10.40 8.49
N THR A 423 10.40 9.90 7.26
CA THR A 423 11.58 9.34 6.58
C THR A 423 11.74 9.94 5.19
N SER A 424 12.95 9.81 4.63
CA SER A 424 13.21 10.24 3.25
C SER A 424 12.76 9.17 2.24
N PHE A 425 12.35 9.63 1.05
CA PHE A 425 12.04 8.75 -0.06
C PHE A 425 13.25 7.91 -0.46
N VAL A 426 13.03 6.61 -0.67
CA VAL A 426 14.01 5.69 -1.26
C VAL A 426 13.45 5.11 -2.54
N ASN A 427 14.23 5.22 -3.62
CA ASN A 427 13.89 4.67 -4.93
C ASN A 427 14.37 3.21 -5.03
N SER A 428 13.55 2.29 -4.55
CA SER A 428 13.79 0.84 -4.61
C SER A 428 12.51 0.11 -4.97
N PHE A 429 12.60 -1.18 -5.30
CA PHE A 429 11.41 -2.04 -5.36
C PHE A 429 10.62 -1.97 -4.05
N GLU A 430 9.30 -2.03 -4.19
CA GLU A 430 8.39 -2.29 -3.10
C GLU A 430 8.59 -3.71 -2.58
N GLN A 431 8.22 -3.94 -1.33
CA GLN A 431 8.35 -5.22 -0.66
C GLN A 431 7.08 -6.04 -0.85
N GLU A 432 7.23 -7.30 -1.24
CA GLU A 432 6.18 -8.32 -1.10
C GLU A 432 6.22 -8.85 0.33
N SER A 433 5.06 -8.92 1.00
CA SER A 433 4.93 -9.43 2.36
C SER A 433 4.42 -10.87 2.41
N GLY A 434 4.11 -11.49 1.27
CA GLY A 434 3.77 -12.91 1.15
C GLY A 434 4.86 -13.86 1.66
N GLN A 435 6.11 -13.41 1.65
CA GLN A 435 7.19 -14.05 2.38
C GLN A 435 8.15 -13.05 3.02
N LEU A 436 8.69 -13.43 4.17
CA LEU A 436 9.73 -12.68 4.88
C LEU A 436 10.47 -13.62 5.82
N LEU A 437 11.78 -13.41 5.95
CA LEU A 437 12.63 -14.17 6.85
C LEU A 437 13.20 -13.23 7.90
N ILE A 438 12.91 -13.44 9.18
CA ILE A 438 13.24 -12.49 10.24
C ILE A 438 13.77 -13.21 11.47
N ASP A 439 14.92 -12.77 12.01
CA ASP A 439 15.33 -13.00 13.39
C ASP A 439 14.58 -12.01 14.29
N ARG A 440 13.54 -12.50 14.97
CA ARG A 440 12.65 -11.68 15.80
C ARG A 440 13.36 -11.09 17.00
N ARG A 441 14.33 -11.82 17.57
CA ARG A 441 15.09 -11.37 18.74
C ARG A 441 16.00 -10.21 18.38
N ARG A 442 16.68 -10.27 17.23
CA ARG A 442 17.51 -9.17 16.73
C ARG A 442 16.68 -7.96 16.26
N HIS A 443 15.42 -8.17 15.91
CA HIS A 443 14.54 -7.17 15.30
C HIS A 443 13.29 -6.84 16.13
N ALA A 444 13.39 -6.90 17.46
CA ALA A 444 12.28 -6.61 18.36
C ALA A 444 11.70 -5.19 18.14
N ALA A 445 12.56 -4.17 18.03
CA ALA A 445 12.14 -2.79 17.83
C ALA A 445 11.50 -2.52 16.45
N PRO A 446 12.08 -2.97 15.32
CA PRO A 446 11.39 -2.89 14.03
C PRO A 446 10.03 -3.61 14.04
N LEU A 447 9.92 -4.79 14.64
CA LEU A 447 8.65 -5.52 14.70
C LEU A 447 7.58 -4.81 15.54
N ASP A 448 7.96 -4.16 16.64
CA ASP A 448 7.04 -3.34 17.44
C ASP A 448 6.57 -2.10 16.67
N LEU A 449 7.44 -1.53 15.85
CA LEU A 449 7.08 -0.45 14.94
C LEU A 449 6.13 -0.89 13.82
N VAL A 450 6.31 -2.09 13.24
CA VAL A 450 5.34 -2.66 12.26
C VAL A 450 3.97 -2.85 12.92
N LYS A 451 3.94 -3.32 14.17
CA LYS A 451 2.70 -3.41 14.95
C LYS A 451 2.06 -2.03 15.13
N PHE A 452 2.83 -1.00 15.50
CA PHE A 452 2.33 0.37 15.58
C PHE A 452 1.73 0.85 14.26
N TYR A 453 2.42 0.63 13.13
CA TYR A 453 1.91 1.00 11.80
C TYR A 453 0.58 0.33 11.45
N THR A 454 0.36 -0.86 12.00
CA THR A 454 -0.86 -1.65 11.77
C THR A 454 -2.01 -1.16 12.66
N VAL A 455 -1.76 -0.97 13.95
CA VAL A 455 -2.84 -0.83 14.96
C VAL A 455 -3.18 0.60 15.36
N ARG A 456 -2.27 1.55 15.11
CA ARG A 456 -2.43 2.92 15.61
C ARG A 456 -3.66 3.58 14.98
N SER A 457 -4.67 3.89 15.81
CA SER A 457 -5.90 4.56 15.40
C SER A 457 -5.98 6.00 15.93
N PRO A 458 -6.39 7.00 15.11
CA PRO A 458 -6.64 6.90 13.68
C PRO A 458 -5.35 6.62 12.89
N ASN A 459 -5.45 5.78 11.86
CA ASN A 459 -4.31 5.36 11.04
C ASN A 459 -4.23 6.19 9.74
N PRO A 460 -3.25 7.11 9.60
CA PRO A 460 -3.10 7.89 8.38
C PRO A 460 -2.70 7.05 7.16
N LEU A 461 -1.99 5.92 7.33
CA LEU A 461 -1.60 5.06 6.21
C LEU A 461 -2.83 4.49 5.50
N THR A 462 -3.79 3.96 6.26
CA THR A 462 -5.05 3.44 5.73
C THR A 462 -6.00 4.56 5.31
N ARG A 463 -6.19 5.58 6.15
CA ARG A 463 -7.16 6.65 5.90
C ARG A 463 -6.82 7.49 4.66
N LEU A 464 -5.53 7.73 4.41
CA LEU A 464 -5.03 8.44 3.23
C LEU A 464 -4.61 7.50 2.09
N LYS A 465 -4.76 6.18 2.25
CA LYS A 465 -4.41 5.15 1.25
C LYS A 465 -2.95 5.27 0.75
N LEU A 466 -2.02 5.41 1.69
CA LEU A 466 -0.58 5.64 1.44
C LEU A 466 0.22 4.36 1.28
N ALA A 467 -0.33 3.24 1.74
CA ALA A 467 0.17 1.88 1.55
C ALA A 467 -1.04 0.92 1.54
N TYR A 468 -0.85 -0.31 1.10
CA TYR A 468 -1.93 -1.30 1.00
C TYR A 468 -1.73 -2.44 2.00
N GLY A 469 -2.48 -2.41 3.11
CA GLY A 469 -2.37 -3.44 4.13
C GLY A 469 -0.99 -3.43 4.80
N ASP A 470 -0.43 -4.62 4.95
CA ASP A 470 0.90 -4.88 5.52
C ASP A 470 2.04 -4.78 4.49
N LYS A 471 1.71 -4.63 3.21
CA LYS A 471 2.66 -4.46 2.11
C LYS A 471 3.58 -3.28 2.41
N ASP A 472 4.89 -3.54 2.40
CA ASP A 472 5.98 -2.62 2.76
C ASP A 472 6.09 -2.16 4.23
N LEU A 473 5.15 -2.48 5.12
CA LEU A 473 5.25 -2.01 6.51
C LEU A 473 6.52 -2.51 7.21
N PHE A 474 6.94 -3.75 6.92
CA PHE A 474 8.18 -4.31 7.44
C PHE A 474 9.38 -3.53 6.91
N ARG A 475 9.49 -3.34 5.58
CA ARG A 475 10.57 -2.53 4.99
C ARG A 475 10.60 -1.10 5.57
N PHE A 476 9.45 -0.45 5.74
CA PHE A 476 9.39 0.91 6.31
C PHE A 476 9.91 0.99 7.73
N ALA A 477 9.58 0.00 8.58
CA ALA A 477 10.07 -0.03 9.96
C ALA A 477 11.60 -0.19 10.02
N TRP A 478 12.17 -1.06 9.19
CA TRP A 478 13.63 -1.23 9.10
C TRP A 478 14.31 0.04 8.59
N MET A 479 13.78 0.65 7.54
CA MET A 479 14.29 1.91 7.01
C MET A 479 14.23 3.05 8.02
N LYS A 480 13.12 3.19 8.74
CA LYS A 480 12.96 4.25 9.75
C LYS A 480 14.00 4.12 10.86
N LEU A 481 14.29 2.89 11.29
CA LEU A 481 15.25 2.62 12.36
C LEU A 481 16.69 2.46 11.86
N SER A 482 16.92 2.62 10.56
CA SER A 482 18.23 2.39 9.93
C SER A 482 18.83 1.02 10.29
N VAL A 483 17.97 0.01 10.42
CA VAL A 483 18.38 -1.37 10.71
C VAL A 483 18.66 -2.08 9.39
N PRO A 484 19.82 -2.74 9.23
CA PRO A 484 20.15 -3.42 7.98
C PRO A 484 19.20 -4.60 7.73
N PHE A 485 18.83 -4.78 6.46
CA PHE A 485 18.13 -5.95 5.95
C PHE A 485 18.63 -6.26 4.54
N THR A 486 18.47 -7.51 4.12
CA THR A 486 18.70 -7.91 2.74
C THR A 486 17.40 -7.82 1.96
N MET A 487 17.37 -6.99 0.92
CA MET A 487 16.36 -7.10 -0.13
C MET A 487 16.89 -8.02 -1.22
N ILE A 488 16.13 -9.04 -1.62
CA ILE A 488 16.51 -9.86 -2.78
C ILE A 488 16.66 -8.95 -4.01
N GLN A 489 17.80 -9.07 -4.69
CA GLN A 489 18.14 -8.21 -5.82
C GLN A 489 17.50 -8.67 -7.13
N THR A 490 17.22 -9.97 -7.26
CA THR A 490 16.57 -10.52 -8.44
C THR A 490 15.08 -10.10 -8.44
N PRO A 491 14.62 -9.34 -9.45
CA PRO A 491 13.22 -8.94 -9.55
C PRO A 491 12.29 -10.16 -9.65
N PRO A 492 11.01 -10.03 -9.26
CA PRO A 492 10.06 -11.10 -9.47
C PRO A 492 9.81 -11.35 -10.97
N ALA A 493 9.58 -12.61 -11.31
CA ALA A 493 9.21 -13.05 -12.64
C ALA A 493 7.74 -13.53 -12.67
N VAL A 494 7.22 -13.78 -13.87
CA VAL A 494 5.88 -14.33 -14.06
C VAL A 494 6.01 -15.77 -14.53
N ALA A 495 5.36 -16.70 -13.84
CA ALA A 495 5.20 -18.09 -14.29
C ALA A 495 3.77 -18.38 -14.71
N GLY A 496 3.61 -19.35 -15.60
CA GLY A 496 2.33 -19.69 -16.16
C GLY A 496 2.44 -20.74 -17.25
N LYS A 497 1.45 -20.79 -18.14
CA LYS A 497 1.35 -21.82 -19.17
C LYS A 497 1.43 -21.20 -20.56
N VAL A 498 2.15 -21.87 -21.47
CA VAL A 498 2.05 -21.56 -22.89
C VAL A 498 0.82 -22.27 -23.46
N ILE A 499 -0.13 -21.50 -24.00
CA ILE A 499 -1.36 -22.00 -24.62
C ILE A 499 -1.39 -21.44 -26.05
N ASN A 500 -1.43 -22.33 -27.05
CA ASN A 500 -1.47 -21.96 -28.47
C ASN A 500 -0.36 -20.96 -28.88
N GLY A 501 0.86 -21.17 -28.37
CA GLY A 501 2.01 -20.29 -28.64
C GLY A 501 1.99 -18.94 -27.90
N SER A 502 0.96 -18.66 -27.10
CA SER A 502 0.89 -17.46 -26.24
C SER A 502 1.17 -17.81 -24.77
N PHE A 503 1.99 -17.03 -24.10
CA PHE A 503 2.24 -17.19 -22.67
C PHE A 503 1.10 -16.57 -21.84
N CYS A 504 0.48 -17.38 -20.99
CA CYS A 504 -0.52 -16.95 -20.01
C CYS A 504 0.13 -16.98 -18.62
N GLY A 505 0.48 -15.81 -18.09
CA GLY A 505 0.98 -15.64 -16.74
C GLY A 505 -0.10 -15.93 -15.70
N MET A 506 0.19 -16.80 -14.74
CA MET A 506 -0.75 -17.29 -13.74
C MET A 506 -0.30 -17.00 -12.30
N THR A 507 1.01 -16.85 -12.08
CA THR A 507 1.57 -16.66 -10.74
C THR A 507 2.86 -15.83 -10.79
N MET A 508 3.23 -15.29 -9.63
CA MET A 508 4.51 -14.63 -9.40
C MET A 508 5.57 -15.67 -9.04
N VAL A 509 6.78 -15.48 -9.56
CA VAL A 509 7.98 -16.22 -9.17
C VAL A 509 8.91 -15.27 -8.46
N GLN A 510 9.40 -15.69 -7.31
CA GLN A 510 10.39 -14.96 -6.54
C GLN A 510 11.62 -15.84 -6.33
N HIS A 511 12.76 -15.18 -6.22
CA HIS A 511 14.06 -15.81 -6.14
C HIS A 511 14.58 -15.69 -4.71
N ASP A 512 15.32 -16.68 -4.26
CA ASP A 512 16.09 -16.59 -3.03
C ASP A 512 17.50 -16.00 -3.31
N PRO A 513 18.33 -15.75 -2.26
CA PRO A 513 19.63 -15.12 -2.43
C PRO A 513 20.61 -15.84 -3.37
#